data_AF-A0A1F3XDS9-F1
#
_entry.id   AF-A0A1F3XDS9-F1
#
_cell.length_a   1.000
_cell.length_b   1.000
_cell.length_c   1.000
_cell.angle_alpha   90.00
_cell.angle_beta   90.00
_cell.angle_gamma   90.00
#
_symmetry.space_group_name_H-M   'P 1'
#
loop_
_entity.id
_entity.type
_entity.pdbx_description
1 polymer ?
#
loop_
_entity_poly.entity_id
_entity_poly.type
_entity_poly.pdbx_seq_one_letter_code
_entity_poly.pdbx_strand_id
1 'polypeptide(L)'
;METYPLRRDIPVEEGYDLVVAGGGPGGSAAAVCAARLGAKVLLVEATGCLGGMGTSGLVSSFGPVSDGERMLVGGFMKELCEKMYERGDFGPHVVPDYLYRTLNRWVPFKPEALKRLLDDLAVQAGVDVRFFTRVIDADADPKAGRVNGVILSNIEGYRYVRAKTYVDATGDATLSSLAGAACRVIERDIKDVAPSTLCSLYAGINWDHPYYGTDYRGVEAAKREVKEKILQKAVDEGHFSQADRMMPGMNKIGRTTAQLNAGHVFNLNGLSCRSLSEGMIFARKLAVEYTEFFRKYVPGCEEIEHLATAPVMGVRDSRRIVGEFELTLED
;
A
#
# COMPACT_ATOMS: atom_id res chain seq x y z
N MET A 1 -9.54 -33.92 -3.00
CA MET A 1 -10.32 -32.87 -2.33
C MET A 1 -11.77 -33.13 -2.66
N GLU A 2 -12.64 -33.29 -1.67
CA GLU A 2 -14.09 -33.36 -1.91
C GLU A 2 -14.60 -31.99 -2.36
N THR A 3 -15.57 -31.97 -3.26
CA THR A 3 -16.13 -30.73 -3.82
C THR A 3 -17.60 -30.58 -3.47
N TYR A 4 -18.08 -29.34 -3.36
CA TYR A 4 -19.48 -29.01 -3.09
C TYR A 4 -20.08 -28.19 -4.24
N PRO A 5 -21.12 -28.68 -4.94
CA PRO A 5 -21.80 -27.91 -5.97
C PRO A 5 -22.74 -26.88 -5.34
N LEU A 6 -22.57 -25.62 -5.73
CA LEU A 6 -23.39 -24.49 -5.27
C LEU A 6 -24.11 -23.87 -6.46
N ARG A 7 -25.44 -23.91 -6.46
CA ARG A 7 -26.30 -23.19 -7.43
C ARG A 7 -27.03 -22.07 -6.72
N ARG A 8 -26.96 -20.86 -7.26
CA ARG A 8 -27.68 -19.68 -6.78
C ARG A 8 -27.97 -18.73 -7.93
N ASP A 9 -29.03 -17.96 -7.80
CA ASP A 9 -29.28 -16.82 -8.68
C ASP A 9 -28.55 -15.60 -8.11
N ILE A 10 -27.82 -14.88 -8.96
CA ILE A 10 -27.04 -13.69 -8.58
C ILE A 10 -27.69 -12.47 -9.24
N PRO A 11 -28.14 -11.46 -8.48
CA PRO A 11 -28.67 -10.23 -9.04
C PRO A 11 -27.67 -9.56 -9.98
N VAL A 12 -28.16 -9.15 -11.14
CA VAL A 12 -27.38 -8.49 -12.18
C VAL A 12 -27.49 -6.98 -12.03
N GLU A 13 -26.35 -6.30 -12.08
CA GLU A 13 -26.24 -4.85 -12.16
C GLU A 13 -25.57 -4.46 -13.48
N GLU A 14 -26.09 -3.41 -14.12
CA GLU A 14 -25.63 -2.96 -15.43
C GLU A 14 -25.45 -1.45 -15.50
N GLY A 15 -24.89 -1.00 -16.62
CA GLY A 15 -24.80 0.41 -16.96
C GLY A 15 -23.54 1.10 -16.44
N TYR A 16 -22.46 0.37 -16.20
CA TYR A 16 -21.13 0.95 -16.01
C TYR A 16 -20.32 0.87 -17.30
N ASP A 17 -19.51 1.89 -17.56
CA ASP A 17 -18.52 1.85 -18.63
C ASP A 17 -17.25 1.16 -18.15
N LEU A 18 -16.88 1.39 -16.89
CA LEU A 18 -15.66 0.87 -16.28
C LEU A 18 -15.93 0.32 -14.87
N VAL A 19 -15.44 -0.88 -14.59
CA VAL A 19 -15.29 -1.41 -13.23
C VAL A 19 -13.81 -1.46 -12.87
N VAL A 20 -13.45 -0.83 -11.75
CA VAL A 20 -12.10 -0.89 -11.18
C VAL A 20 -12.13 -1.76 -9.93
N ALA A 21 -11.36 -2.85 -9.95
CA ALA A 21 -11.25 -3.78 -8.84
C ALA A 21 -10.03 -3.43 -7.99
N GLY A 22 -10.25 -2.79 -6.83
CA GLY A 22 -9.20 -2.36 -5.90
C GLY A 22 -9.01 -0.85 -5.88
N GLY A 23 -9.14 -0.25 -4.70
CA GLY A 23 -8.99 1.17 -4.40
C GLY A 23 -7.58 1.56 -3.97
N GLY A 24 -6.55 0.82 -4.39
CA GLY A 24 -5.15 1.20 -4.21
C GLY A 24 -4.77 2.49 -4.95
N PRO A 25 -3.48 2.91 -4.93
CA PRO A 25 -3.04 4.12 -5.63
C PRO A 25 -3.38 4.10 -7.13
N GLY A 26 -3.10 2.99 -7.83
CA GLY A 26 -3.41 2.84 -9.25
C GLY A 26 -4.91 2.80 -9.54
N GLY A 27 -5.69 2.07 -8.74
CA GLY A 27 -7.13 1.97 -8.94
C GLY A 27 -7.89 3.27 -8.64
N SER A 28 -7.49 3.98 -7.58
CA SER A 28 -8.04 5.31 -7.27
C SER A 28 -7.75 6.30 -8.39
N ALA A 29 -6.51 6.33 -8.90
CA ALA A 29 -6.14 7.19 -10.02
C ALA A 29 -6.92 6.83 -11.29
N ALA A 30 -7.01 5.54 -11.63
CA ALA A 30 -7.75 5.06 -12.81
C ALA A 30 -9.24 5.44 -12.73
N ALA A 31 -9.88 5.22 -11.58
CA ALA A 31 -11.30 5.50 -11.39
C ALA A 31 -11.61 7.00 -11.50
N VAL A 32 -10.84 7.84 -10.79
CA VAL A 32 -11.04 9.30 -10.80
C VAL A 32 -10.79 9.89 -12.19
N CYS A 33 -9.70 9.48 -12.85
CA CYS A 33 -9.38 9.96 -14.20
C CYS A 33 -10.45 9.52 -15.22
N ALA A 34 -10.88 8.26 -15.19
CA ALA A 34 -11.91 7.77 -16.10
C ALA A 34 -13.25 8.48 -15.92
N ALA A 35 -13.67 8.72 -14.67
CA ALA A 35 -14.91 9.44 -14.38
C ALA A 35 -14.85 10.91 -14.83
N ARG A 36 -13.71 11.58 -14.63
CA ARG A 36 -13.47 12.95 -15.17
C ARG A 36 -13.50 13.02 -16.70
N LEU A 37 -13.22 11.91 -17.38
CA LEU A 37 -13.35 11.77 -18.84
C LEU A 37 -14.78 11.39 -19.28
N GLY A 38 -15.73 11.32 -18.34
CA GLY A 38 -17.15 11.09 -18.62
C GLY A 38 -17.60 9.63 -18.57
N ALA A 39 -16.73 8.68 -18.17
CA ALA A 39 -17.13 7.29 -17.99
C ALA A 39 -17.99 7.12 -16.72
N LYS A 40 -19.01 6.27 -16.77
CA LYS A 40 -19.70 5.81 -15.55
C LYS A 40 -18.88 4.71 -14.89
N VAL A 41 -18.25 5.04 -13.76
CA VAL A 41 -17.26 4.18 -13.09
C VAL A 41 -17.82 3.58 -11.80
N LEU A 42 -17.64 2.26 -11.64
CA LEU A 42 -17.72 1.58 -10.35
C LEU A 42 -16.30 1.26 -9.85
N LEU A 43 -15.96 1.69 -8.65
CA LEU A 43 -14.74 1.32 -7.94
C LEU A 43 -15.10 0.45 -6.73
N VAL A 44 -14.63 -0.80 -6.70
CA VAL A 44 -14.83 -1.71 -5.56
C VAL A 44 -13.54 -1.86 -4.77
N GLU A 45 -13.62 -1.77 -3.45
CA GLU A 45 -12.47 -1.87 -2.54
C GLU A 45 -12.77 -2.87 -1.42
N ALA A 46 -11.84 -3.80 -1.19
CA ALA A 46 -12.00 -4.87 -0.21
C ALA A 46 -11.98 -4.36 1.24
N THR A 47 -11.34 -3.22 1.48
CA THR A 47 -11.18 -2.56 2.78
C THR A 47 -12.14 -1.37 2.91
N GLY A 48 -12.01 -0.62 4.02
CA GLY A 48 -12.87 0.50 4.36
C GLY A 48 -12.39 1.87 3.86
N CYS A 49 -11.33 1.94 3.06
CA CYS A 49 -10.82 3.21 2.54
C CYS A 49 -9.99 3.04 1.27
N LEU A 50 -9.86 4.12 0.50
CA LEU A 50 -8.98 4.21 -0.66
C LEU A 50 -7.51 4.43 -0.26
N GLY A 51 -6.58 4.20 -1.19
CA GLY A 51 -5.14 4.42 -1.06
C GLY A 51 -4.31 3.15 -0.81
N GLY A 52 -4.97 2.00 -0.59
CA GLY A 52 -4.33 0.69 -0.48
C GLY A 52 -3.19 0.65 0.54
N MET A 53 -1.99 0.27 0.08
CA MET A 53 -0.82 0.16 0.95
C MET A 53 -0.39 1.48 1.60
N GLY A 54 -0.67 2.63 0.97
CA GLY A 54 -0.38 3.94 1.54
C GLY A 54 -1.28 4.30 2.73
N THR A 55 -2.48 3.72 2.81
CA THR A 55 -3.50 4.02 3.83
C THR A 55 -3.78 2.81 4.71
N SER A 56 -4.50 1.80 4.21
CA SER A 56 -4.79 0.55 4.91
C SER A 56 -3.52 -0.20 5.30
N GLY A 57 -2.49 -0.18 4.46
CA GLY A 57 -1.21 -0.84 4.75
C GLY A 57 -0.23 0.00 5.58
N LEU A 58 -0.58 1.25 5.89
CA LEU A 58 0.26 2.21 6.61
C LEU A 58 1.68 2.39 6.05
N VAL A 59 1.92 2.14 4.77
CA VAL A 59 3.15 2.56 4.06
C VAL A 59 3.02 4.05 3.76
N SER A 60 3.01 4.86 4.83
CA SER A 60 2.62 6.28 4.82
C SER A 60 3.72 7.20 4.29
N SER A 61 4.34 6.80 3.19
CA SER A 61 5.33 7.56 2.46
C SER A 61 5.27 7.22 0.99
N PHE A 62 5.21 8.22 0.13
CA PHE A 62 5.37 8.01 -1.30
C PHE A 62 6.83 7.72 -1.61
N GLY A 63 7.03 6.89 -2.63
CA GLY A 63 8.35 6.71 -3.23
C GLY A 63 8.85 8.00 -3.89
N PRO A 64 10.11 8.02 -4.34
CA PRO A 64 10.67 9.17 -5.04
C PRO A 64 9.86 9.57 -6.26
N VAL A 65 9.53 10.85 -6.37
CA VAL A 65 8.75 11.42 -7.48
C VAL A 65 9.58 12.37 -8.38
N SER A 66 10.85 12.57 -8.04
CA SER A 66 11.78 13.50 -8.72
C SER A 66 13.09 12.81 -9.07
N ASP A 67 13.71 13.24 -10.17
CA ASP A 67 15.07 12.88 -10.61
C ASP A 67 16.17 13.74 -9.95
N GLY A 68 15.80 14.67 -9.06
CA GLY A 68 16.72 15.63 -8.46
C GLY A 68 16.75 17.00 -9.16
N GLU A 69 16.15 17.14 -10.34
CA GLU A 69 16.06 18.41 -11.07
C GLU A 69 14.61 18.86 -11.26
N ARG A 70 13.71 17.90 -11.52
CA ARG A 70 12.28 18.11 -11.73
C ARG A 70 11.45 16.97 -11.15
N MET A 71 10.14 17.19 -11.03
CA MET A 71 9.19 16.12 -10.76
C MET A 71 9.02 15.28 -12.02
N LEU A 72 9.26 13.96 -11.92
CA LEU A 72 9.07 13.00 -13.01
C LEU A 72 7.63 12.52 -13.12
N VAL A 73 6.94 12.37 -11.98
CA VAL A 73 5.60 11.79 -11.94
C VAL A 73 4.54 12.89 -12.09
N GLY A 74 3.94 12.99 -13.27
CA GLY A 74 2.88 13.97 -13.58
C GLY A 74 1.46 13.52 -13.25
N GLY A 75 0.49 14.15 -13.91
CA GLY A 75 -0.92 13.75 -13.90
C GLY A 75 -1.56 13.73 -12.50
N PHE A 76 -2.36 12.70 -12.24
CA PHE A 76 -3.09 12.54 -10.97
C PHE A 76 -2.18 12.53 -9.74
N MET A 77 -0.99 11.92 -9.83
CA MET A 77 -0.06 11.87 -8.70
C MET A 77 0.51 13.26 -8.37
N LYS A 78 0.79 14.08 -9.38
CA LYS A 78 1.18 15.48 -9.18
C LYS A 78 0.07 16.28 -8.51
N GLU A 79 -1.15 16.18 -9.00
CA GLU A 79 -2.32 16.84 -8.38
C GLU A 79 -2.48 16.41 -6.92
N LEU A 80 -2.36 15.10 -6.64
CA LEU A 80 -2.47 14.55 -5.29
C LEU A 80 -1.40 15.14 -4.36
N CYS A 81 -0.13 15.09 -4.78
CA CYS A 81 0.98 15.64 -3.99
C CYS A 81 0.83 17.15 -3.75
N GLU A 82 0.46 17.92 -4.77
CA GLU A 82 0.27 19.37 -4.64
C GLU A 82 -0.86 19.70 -3.66
N LYS A 83 -2.01 19.03 -3.77
CA LYS A 83 -3.13 19.19 -2.83
C LYS A 83 -2.77 18.78 -1.40
N MET A 84 -2.04 17.69 -1.22
CA MET A 84 -1.57 17.26 0.10
C MET A 84 -0.58 18.27 0.71
N TYR A 85 0.29 18.86 -0.11
CA TYR A 85 1.20 19.91 0.34
C TYR A 85 0.44 21.16 0.78
N GLU A 86 -0.49 21.65 -0.06
CA GLU A 86 -1.35 22.81 0.23
C GLU A 86 -2.17 22.64 1.51
N ARG A 87 -2.65 21.42 1.78
CA ARG A 87 -3.44 21.06 2.98
C ARG A 87 -2.57 20.86 4.24
N GLY A 88 -1.25 20.79 4.11
CA GLY A 88 -0.36 20.45 5.22
C GLY A 88 -0.47 19.00 5.67
N ASP A 89 -0.78 18.09 4.74
CA ASP A 89 -1.05 16.67 5.00
C ASP A 89 0.21 15.80 4.98
N PHE A 90 1.35 16.36 4.55
CA PHE A 90 2.65 15.74 4.67
C PHE A 90 3.22 15.83 6.10
N GLY A 91 4.33 15.13 6.34
CA GLY A 91 5.15 15.34 7.52
C GLY A 91 5.61 16.80 7.62
N PRO A 92 5.74 17.38 8.82
CA PRO A 92 5.97 18.83 8.99
C PRO A 92 7.34 19.33 8.49
N HIS A 93 8.25 18.41 8.16
CA HIS A 93 9.57 18.70 7.62
C HIS A 93 9.63 18.59 6.09
N VAL A 94 8.53 18.17 5.45
CA VAL A 94 8.44 18.03 4.00
C VAL A 94 8.38 19.42 3.38
N VAL A 95 9.30 19.66 2.44
CA VAL A 95 9.43 20.92 1.70
C VAL A 95 9.17 20.68 0.20
N PRO A 96 8.86 21.70 -0.61
CA PRO A 96 8.55 21.51 -2.03
C PRO A 96 9.65 20.75 -2.80
N ASP A 97 10.92 20.98 -2.44
CA ASP A 97 12.05 20.30 -3.09
C ASP A 97 12.01 18.76 -2.96
N TYR A 98 11.26 18.20 -2.00
CA TYR A 98 11.01 16.76 -1.93
C TYR A 98 10.28 16.24 -3.18
N LEU A 99 9.38 17.07 -3.73
CA LEU A 99 8.55 16.73 -4.88
C LEU A 99 9.23 17.05 -6.20
N TYR A 100 10.08 18.09 -6.24
CA TYR A 100 10.60 18.62 -7.49
C TYR A 100 12.12 18.53 -7.67
N ARG A 101 12.93 18.49 -6.61
CA ARG A 101 14.39 18.74 -6.73
C ARG A 101 15.27 17.84 -5.86
N THR A 102 14.74 16.71 -5.40
CA THR A 102 15.50 15.79 -4.54
C THR A 102 15.43 14.37 -5.09
N LEU A 103 16.58 13.88 -5.53
CA LEU A 103 16.74 12.51 -6.01
C LEU A 103 16.52 11.51 -4.87
N ASN A 104 15.84 10.40 -5.17
CA ASN A 104 15.61 9.28 -4.25
C ASN A 104 14.96 9.68 -2.91
N ARG A 105 14.12 10.71 -2.91
CA ARG A 105 13.45 11.23 -1.72
C ARG A 105 12.09 10.59 -1.47
N TRP A 106 11.98 9.86 -0.37
CA TRP A 106 10.68 9.40 0.16
C TRP A 106 9.91 10.56 0.78
N VAL A 107 8.60 10.63 0.52
CA VAL A 107 7.74 11.76 0.93
C VAL A 107 6.71 11.28 1.95
N PRO A 108 6.97 11.47 3.27
CA PRO A 108 6.09 10.96 4.33
C PRO A 108 4.82 11.80 4.46
N PHE A 109 3.70 11.12 4.69
CA PHE A 109 2.38 11.75 4.80
C PHE A 109 1.54 11.19 5.94
N LYS A 110 0.47 11.90 6.30
CA LYS A 110 -0.55 11.45 7.24
C LYS A 110 -1.53 10.51 6.52
N PRO A 111 -1.64 9.22 6.89
CA PRO A 111 -2.47 8.26 6.15
C PRO A 111 -3.96 8.63 6.16
N GLU A 112 -4.50 9.14 7.27
CA GLU A 112 -5.90 9.60 7.34
C GLU A 112 -6.19 10.76 6.37
N ALA A 113 -5.23 11.65 6.18
CA ALA A 113 -5.39 12.77 5.27
C ALA A 113 -5.45 12.31 3.82
N LEU A 114 -4.63 11.31 3.45
CA LEU A 114 -4.68 10.70 2.13
C LEU A 114 -6.04 10.02 1.87
N LYS A 115 -6.61 9.30 2.86
CA LYS A 115 -7.96 8.71 2.74
C LYS A 115 -8.99 9.78 2.41
N ARG A 116 -9.02 10.85 3.20
CA ARG A 116 -9.99 11.94 3.03
C ARG A 116 -9.83 12.65 1.69
N LEU A 117 -8.61 12.90 1.24
CA LEU A 117 -8.38 13.50 -0.07
C LEU A 117 -8.84 12.60 -1.22
N LEU A 118 -8.59 11.28 -1.14
CA LEU A 118 -9.05 10.35 -2.16
C LEU A 118 -10.57 10.22 -2.19
N ASP A 119 -11.24 10.21 -1.04
CA ASP A 119 -12.70 10.25 -0.96
C ASP A 119 -13.24 11.52 -1.65
N ASP A 120 -12.66 12.68 -1.33
CA ASP A 120 -13.09 13.97 -1.90
C ASP A 120 -12.93 13.95 -3.43
N LEU A 121 -11.80 13.44 -3.95
CA LEU A 121 -11.52 13.35 -5.38
C LEU A 121 -12.47 12.36 -6.09
N ALA A 122 -12.78 11.21 -5.47
CA ALA A 122 -13.70 10.22 -6.01
C ALA A 122 -15.14 10.75 -6.07
N VAL A 123 -15.62 11.37 -4.99
CA VAL A 123 -16.96 11.97 -4.92
C VAL A 123 -17.09 13.10 -5.93
N GLN A 124 -16.11 14.01 -6.01
CA GLN A 124 -16.13 15.12 -6.98
C GLN A 124 -16.14 14.64 -8.43
N ALA A 125 -15.45 13.54 -8.73
CA ALA A 125 -15.43 12.95 -10.06
C ALA A 125 -16.71 12.15 -10.39
N GLY A 126 -17.58 11.88 -9.41
CA GLY A 126 -18.79 11.09 -9.60
C GLY A 126 -18.54 9.57 -9.69
N VAL A 127 -17.47 9.08 -9.06
CA VAL A 127 -17.18 7.63 -8.98
C VAL A 127 -18.18 6.97 -8.02
N ASP A 128 -18.81 5.88 -8.43
CA ASP A 128 -19.55 5.00 -7.51
C ASP A 128 -18.53 4.14 -6.76
N VAL A 129 -18.30 4.44 -5.48
CA VAL A 129 -17.32 3.74 -4.64
C VAL A 129 -18.04 2.77 -3.70
N ARG A 130 -17.62 1.50 -3.71
CA ARG A 130 -18.12 0.47 -2.80
C ARG A 130 -16.98 -0.12 -1.98
N PHE A 131 -16.91 0.30 -0.73
CA PHE A 131 -16.04 -0.31 0.27
C PHE A 131 -16.53 -1.69 0.71
N PHE A 132 -15.66 -2.44 1.39
CA PHE A 132 -15.94 -3.79 1.88
C PHE A 132 -16.50 -4.74 0.81
N THR A 133 -16.07 -4.55 -0.44
CA THR A 133 -16.58 -5.25 -1.62
C THR A 133 -15.40 -5.88 -2.35
N ARG A 134 -15.46 -7.21 -2.54
CA ARG A 134 -14.41 -7.98 -3.22
C ARG A 134 -14.91 -8.52 -4.55
N VAL A 135 -14.07 -8.49 -5.58
CA VAL A 135 -14.24 -9.37 -6.74
C VAL A 135 -13.88 -10.79 -6.31
N ILE A 136 -14.77 -11.74 -6.53
CA ILE A 136 -14.59 -13.15 -6.16
C ILE A 136 -14.61 -14.10 -7.37
N ASP A 137 -15.12 -13.65 -8.51
CA ASP A 137 -15.12 -14.42 -9.75
C ASP A 137 -15.28 -13.50 -10.98
N ALA A 138 -15.02 -14.03 -12.18
CA ALA A 138 -15.18 -13.34 -13.44
C ALA A 138 -15.85 -14.25 -14.49
N ASP A 139 -16.89 -13.73 -15.14
CA ASP A 139 -17.41 -14.31 -16.38
C ASP A 139 -16.55 -13.80 -17.53
N ALA A 140 -15.57 -14.62 -17.91
CA ALA A 140 -14.62 -14.31 -18.96
C ALA A 140 -14.57 -15.41 -20.01
N ASP A 141 -14.30 -15.00 -21.25
CA ASP A 141 -13.88 -15.86 -22.34
C ASP A 141 -12.40 -15.57 -22.64
N PRO A 142 -11.47 -16.36 -22.08
CA PRO A 142 -10.03 -16.15 -22.28
C PRO A 142 -9.62 -16.32 -23.75
N LYS A 143 -10.33 -17.14 -24.54
CA LYS A 143 -10.00 -17.34 -25.96
C LYS A 143 -10.39 -16.14 -26.80
N ALA A 144 -11.50 -15.49 -26.46
CA ALA A 144 -11.93 -14.25 -27.09
C ALA A 144 -11.29 -12.99 -26.46
N GLY A 145 -10.54 -13.13 -25.36
CA GLY A 145 -9.94 -12.02 -24.64
C GLY A 145 -10.97 -11.05 -24.04
N ARG A 146 -12.15 -11.57 -23.63
CA ARG A 146 -13.30 -10.75 -23.25
C ARG A 146 -13.79 -11.08 -21.84
N VAL A 147 -14.00 -10.04 -21.03
CA VAL A 147 -14.69 -10.15 -19.73
C VAL A 147 -16.11 -9.62 -19.90
N ASN A 148 -17.11 -10.47 -19.61
CA ASN A 148 -18.53 -10.12 -19.72
C ASN A 148 -19.05 -9.46 -18.44
N GLY A 149 -18.53 -9.87 -17.29
CA GLY A 149 -18.96 -9.42 -15.97
C GLY A 149 -18.05 -9.93 -14.86
N VAL A 150 -18.18 -9.31 -13.68
CA VAL A 150 -17.51 -9.76 -12.46
C VAL A 150 -18.53 -10.13 -11.40
N ILE A 151 -18.22 -11.12 -10.57
CA ILE A 151 -19.00 -11.45 -9.38
C ILE A 151 -18.35 -10.77 -8.18
N LEU A 152 -19.13 -9.94 -7.51
CA LEU A 152 -18.76 -9.25 -6.28
C LEU A 152 -19.33 -9.96 -5.06
N SER A 153 -18.63 -9.84 -3.93
CA SER A 153 -19.11 -10.24 -2.60
C SER A 153 -19.03 -9.04 -1.65
N ASN A 154 -20.17 -8.69 -1.04
CA ASN A 154 -20.28 -7.63 -0.06
C ASN A 154 -21.39 -7.95 0.97
N ILE A 155 -21.74 -6.99 1.84
CA ILE A 155 -22.75 -7.17 2.88
C ILE A 155 -24.15 -7.48 2.33
N GLU A 156 -24.44 -7.10 1.09
CA GLU A 156 -25.72 -7.36 0.42
C GLU A 156 -25.73 -8.72 -0.32
N GLY A 157 -24.68 -9.53 -0.16
CA GLY A 157 -24.51 -10.81 -0.80
C GLY A 157 -23.71 -10.72 -2.11
N TYR A 158 -24.06 -11.58 -3.07
CA TYR A 158 -23.36 -11.60 -4.37
C TYR A 158 -24.03 -10.66 -5.36
N ARG A 159 -23.22 -10.04 -6.22
CA ARG A 159 -23.68 -9.21 -7.34
C ARG A 159 -22.91 -9.56 -8.59
N TYR A 160 -23.59 -9.68 -9.71
CA TYR A 160 -22.95 -9.83 -11.01
C TYR A 160 -23.00 -8.47 -11.69
N VAL A 161 -21.84 -7.85 -11.93
CA VAL A 161 -21.76 -6.50 -12.51
C VAL A 161 -21.21 -6.56 -13.93
N ARG A 162 -21.97 -6.02 -14.89
CA ARG A 162 -21.53 -5.80 -16.27
C ARG A 162 -20.94 -4.41 -16.46
N ALA A 163 -19.84 -4.35 -17.19
CA ALA A 163 -19.23 -3.14 -17.70
C ALA A 163 -18.60 -3.37 -19.08
N LYS A 164 -18.29 -2.27 -19.78
CA LYS A 164 -17.60 -2.31 -21.07
C LYS A 164 -16.11 -2.60 -20.92
N THR A 165 -15.51 -2.21 -19.80
CA THR A 165 -14.08 -2.37 -19.51
C THR A 165 -13.86 -2.64 -18.03
N TYR A 166 -12.76 -3.32 -17.71
CA TYR A 166 -12.39 -3.68 -16.35
C TYR A 166 -10.91 -3.37 -16.10
N VAL A 167 -10.59 -2.88 -14.91
CA VAL A 167 -9.22 -2.63 -14.45
C VAL A 167 -8.97 -3.48 -13.21
N ASP A 168 -7.93 -4.32 -13.27
CA ASP A 168 -7.42 -5.00 -12.08
C ASP A 168 -6.41 -4.09 -11.37
N ALA A 169 -6.82 -3.59 -10.21
CA ALA A 169 -5.99 -2.85 -9.26
C ALA A 169 -6.02 -3.52 -7.87
N THR A 170 -6.24 -4.84 -7.82
CA THR A 170 -6.44 -5.61 -6.58
C THR A 170 -5.15 -5.83 -5.79
N GLY A 171 -3.99 -5.51 -6.37
CA GLY A 171 -2.67 -5.78 -5.79
C GLY A 171 -2.17 -7.21 -6.02
N ASP A 172 -3.09 -8.18 -6.09
CA ASP A 172 -2.77 -9.61 -6.22
C ASP A 172 -3.10 -10.21 -7.60
N ALA A 173 -3.34 -9.35 -8.59
CA ALA A 173 -3.83 -9.72 -9.93
C ALA A 173 -5.04 -10.67 -9.88
N THR A 174 -5.96 -10.44 -8.92
CA THR A 174 -7.07 -11.35 -8.65
C THR A 174 -8.03 -11.42 -9.83
N LEU A 175 -8.45 -10.27 -10.35
CA LEU A 175 -9.36 -10.21 -11.50
C LEU A 175 -8.68 -10.73 -12.76
N SER A 176 -7.42 -10.36 -13.01
CA SER A 176 -6.63 -10.86 -14.13
C SER A 176 -6.50 -12.38 -14.10
N SER A 177 -6.19 -12.96 -12.93
CA SER A 177 -6.11 -14.41 -12.76
C SER A 177 -7.46 -15.09 -12.97
N LEU A 178 -8.56 -14.52 -12.46
CA LEU A 178 -9.91 -15.05 -12.64
C LEU A 178 -10.35 -14.97 -14.12
N ALA A 179 -9.95 -13.93 -14.83
CA ALA A 179 -10.21 -13.75 -16.26
C ALA A 179 -9.34 -14.66 -17.15
N GLY A 180 -8.43 -15.44 -16.58
CA GLY A 180 -7.55 -16.36 -17.31
C GLY A 180 -6.29 -15.71 -17.90
N ALA A 181 -5.94 -14.48 -17.48
CA ALA A 181 -4.68 -13.86 -17.89
C ALA A 181 -3.47 -14.60 -17.30
N ALA A 182 -2.40 -14.71 -18.08
CA ALA A 182 -1.17 -15.33 -17.62
C ALA A 182 -0.56 -14.52 -16.45
N CYS A 183 -0.27 -15.21 -15.34
CA CYS A 183 0.34 -14.62 -14.16
C CYS A 183 1.51 -15.49 -13.67
N ARG A 184 2.63 -14.86 -13.34
CA ARG A 184 3.70 -15.48 -12.54
C ARG A 184 3.32 -15.43 -11.07
N VAL A 185 3.49 -16.53 -10.36
CA VAL A 185 3.15 -16.69 -8.95
C VAL A 185 4.44 -16.79 -8.14
N ILE A 186 4.53 -15.97 -7.11
CA ILE A 186 5.63 -15.95 -6.16
C ILE A 186 5.77 -17.30 -5.44
N GLU A 187 6.99 -17.70 -5.09
CA GLU A 187 7.38 -19.03 -4.56
C GLU A 187 7.21 -20.20 -5.55
N ARG A 188 6.41 -20.05 -6.62
CA ARG A 188 6.28 -21.04 -7.70
C ARG A 188 7.19 -20.72 -8.88
N ASP A 189 7.10 -19.50 -9.39
CA ASP A 189 7.76 -19.04 -10.62
C ASP A 189 8.88 -18.03 -10.35
N ILE A 190 8.88 -17.41 -9.16
CA ILE A 190 9.84 -16.39 -8.72
C ILE A 190 10.33 -16.80 -7.33
N LYS A 191 11.65 -16.97 -7.18
CA LYS A 191 12.27 -17.47 -5.95
C LYS A 191 12.63 -16.37 -4.96
N ASP A 192 13.08 -15.22 -5.46
CA ASP A 192 13.46 -14.09 -4.62
C ASP A 192 12.27 -13.15 -4.42
N VAL A 193 11.76 -13.14 -3.19
CA VAL A 193 10.56 -12.38 -2.82
C VAL A 193 10.98 -11.27 -1.88
N ALA A 194 10.56 -10.04 -2.18
CA ALA A 194 10.75 -8.97 -1.23
C ALA A 194 9.89 -9.25 0.02
N PRO A 195 10.50 -9.30 1.22
CA PRO A 195 9.78 -9.71 2.42
C PRO A 195 8.64 -8.75 2.75
N SER A 196 7.56 -9.32 3.31
CA SER A 196 6.38 -8.55 3.71
C SER A 196 6.62 -7.82 5.02
N THR A 197 5.85 -6.76 5.29
CA THR A 197 5.98 -6.00 6.55
C THR A 197 4.63 -5.54 7.06
N LEU A 198 4.39 -5.71 8.37
CA LEU A 198 3.23 -5.11 9.04
C LEU A 198 3.62 -3.74 9.58
N CYS A 199 3.36 -2.69 8.81
CA CYS A 199 3.69 -1.32 9.20
C CYS A 199 2.87 -0.88 10.42
N SER A 200 3.43 0.04 11.20
CA SER A 200 2.82 0.52 12.45
C SER A 200 2.90 2.04 12.58
N LEU A 201 1.95 2.62 13.34
CA LEU A 201 1.93 4.02 13.73
C LEU A 201 2.40 4.19 15.17
N TYR A 202 3.10 5.29 15.40
CA TYR A 202 3.68 5.64 16.70
C TYR A 202 3.42 7.09 17.07
N ALA A 203 3.38 7.37 18.37
CA ALA A 203 3.42 8.69 18.99
C ALA A 203 4.56 8.78 20.00
N GLY A 204 4.74 9.96 20.62
CA GLY A 204 5.72 10.16 21.68
C GLY A 204 7.17 10.34 21.20
N ILE A 205 7.41 10.50 19.90
CA ILE A 205 8.75 10.81 19.39
C ILE A 205 9.06 12.29 19.65
N ASN A 206 10.13 12.55 20.40
CA ASN A 206 10.68 13.88 20.59
C ASN A 206 11.55 14.27 19.39
N TRP A 207 10.90 14.72 18.32
CA TRP A 207 11.59 15.17 17.11
C TRP A 207 12.43 16.44 17.28
N ASP A 208 12.29 17.15 18.41
CA ASP A 208 13.09 18.34 18.74
C ASP A 208 14.38 17.96 19.49
N HIS A 209 14.60 16.66 19.77
CA HIS A 209 15.85 16.17 20.34
C HIS A 209 17.03 16.49 19.40
N PRO A 210 18.19 16.97 19.91
CA PRO A 210 19.34 17.37 19.08
C PRO A 210 19.82 16.30 18.08
N TYR A 211 19.55 15.03 18.37
CA TYR A 211 19.81 13.89 17.49
C TYR A 211 19.20 14.03 16.08
N TYR A 212 18.04 14.69 15.97
CA TYR A 212 17.33 14.88 14.70
C TYR A 212 17.70 16.18 13.97
N GLY A 213 18.61 16.99 14.53
CA GLY A 213 18.97 18.30 13.99
C GLY A 213 17.81 19.30 13.95
N THR A 214 18.00 20.39 13.19
CA THR A 214 17.02 21.48 13.07
C THR A 214 16.23 21.48 11.76
N ASP A 215 16.63 20.63 10.81
CA ASP A 215 16.01 20.52 9.50
C ASP A 215 15.83 19.05 9.10
N TYR A 216 15.29 18.84 7.90
CA TYR A 216 15.05 17.50 7.39
C TYR A 216 16.33 16.66 7.22
N ARG A 217 17.50 17.27 7.04
CA ARG A 217 18.76 16.54 6.83
C ARG A 217 19.19 15.82 8.10
N GLY A 218 18.91 16.41 9.26
CA GLY A 218 19.16 15.77 10.55
C GLY A 218 18.27 14.55 10.78
N VAL A 219 16.97 14.64 10.46
CA VAL A 219 16.05 13.49 10.51
C VAL A 219 16.54 12.34 9.62
N GLU A 220 17.07 12.66 8.44
CA GLU A 220 17.62 11.68 7.51
C GLU A 220 18.93 11.08 7.98
N ALA A 221 19.81 11.88 8.57
CA ALA A 221 21.06 11.39 9.16
C ALA A 221 20.77 10.43 10.32
N ALA A 222 19.83 10.77 11.20
CA ALA A 222 19.35 9.91 12.27
C ALA A 222 18.77 8.59 11.72
N LYS A 223 17.87 8.66 10.73
CA LYS A 223 17.30 7.46 10.10
C LYS A 223 18.37 6.56 9.50
N ARG A 224 19.39 7.14 8.84
CA ARG A 224 20.51 6.39 8.27
C ARG A 224 21.34 5.72 9.35
N GLU A 225 21.69 6.43 10.41
CA GLU A 225 22.45 5.86 11.54
C GLU A 225 21.68 4.73 12.25
N VAL A 226 20.38 4.90 12.45
CA VAL A 226 19.53 3.85 13.03
C VAL A 226 19.62 2.56 12.20
N LYS A 227 19.54 2.68 10.87
CA LYS A 227 19.60 1.55 9.96
C LYS A 227 21.00 0.92 9.87
N GLU A 228 22.05 1.73 9.79
CA GLU A 228 23.41 1.26 9.47
C GLU A 228 24.20 0.84 10.72
N LYS A 229 23.88 1.39 11.89
CA LYS A 229 24.68 1.15 13.12
C LYS A 229 23.83 0.62 14.27
N ILE A 230 22.77 1.33 14.64
CA ILE A 230 22.01 1.03 15.87
C ILE A 230 21.26 -0.30 15.73
N LEU A 231 20.66 -0.57 14.57
CA LEU A 231 20.00 -1.84 14.27
C LEU A 231 20.96 -3.02 14.43
N GLN A 232 22.16 -2.93 13.82
CA GLN A 232 23.16 -4.00 13.89
C GLN A 232 23.58 -4.25 15.33
N LYS A 233 23.85 -3.19 16.11
CA LYS A 233 24.16 -3.30 17.53
C LYS A 233 23.07 -4.05 18.31
N ALA A 234 21.79 -3.70 18.12
CA ALA A 234 20.69 -4.35 18.83
C ALA A 234 20.52 -5.83 18.42
N VAL A 235 20.77 -6.16 17.14
CA VAL A 235 20.80 -7.55 16.67
C VAL A 235 21.92 -8.33 17.35
N ASP A 236 23.12 -7.77 17.44
CA ASP A 236 24.28 -8.42 18.07
C ASP A 236 24.10 -8.61 19.59
N GLU A 237 23.34 -7.73 20.24
CA GLU A 237 22.94 -7.85 21.65
C GLU A 237 21.75 -8.82 21.87
N GLY A 238 21.19 -9.42 20.82
CA GLY A 238 20.10 -10.39 20.92
C GLY A 238 18.73 -9.78 21.23
N HIS A 239 18.50 -8.50 20.88
CA HIS A 239 17.24 -7.80 21.16
C HIS A 239 16.04 -8.40 20.43
N PHE A 240 16.24 -8.88 19.20
CA PHE A 240 15.16 -9.37 18.34
C PHE A 240 15.05 -10.90 18.37
N SER A 241 13.82 -11.42 18.38
CA SER A 241 13.59 -12.86 18.23
C SER A 241 13.80 -13.36 16.81
N GLN A 242 13.76 -12.45 15.83
CA GLN A 242 14.18 -12.68 14.46
C GLN A 242 15.15 -11.58 14.04
N ALA A 243 16.38 -11.95 13.71
CA ALA A 243 17.35 -10.98 13.20
C ALA A 243 16.91 -10.45 11.83
N ASP A 244 16.54 -9.17 11.78
CA ASP A 244 16.26 -8.44 10.56
C ASP A 244 17.29 -7.30 10.43
N ARG A 245 18.26 -7.49 9.53
CA ARG A 245 19.38 -6.56 9.35
C ARG A 245 19.07 -5.41 8.39
N MET A 246 17.85 -5.38 7.83
CA MET A 246 17.41 -4.32 6.95
C MET A 246 15.99 -3.89 7.31
N MET A 247 15.79 -2.61 7.61
CA MET A 247 14.45 -2.03 7.66
C MET A 247 14.35 -0.81 6.73
N PRO A 248 13.22 -0.57 6.04
CA PRO A 248 12.97 0.71 5.39
C PRO A 248 13.07 1.90 6.35
N GLY A 249 12.55 1.73 7.57
CA GLY A 249 12.78 2.62 8.71
C GLY A 249 11.57 3.48 9.09
N MET A 250 11.82 4.40 10.03
CA MET A 250 10.81 5.31 10.56
C MET A 250 10.69 6.58 9.70
N ASN A 251 9.46 7.08 9.56
CA ASN A 251 9.10 8.27 8.81
C ASN A 251 8.34 9.25 9.71
N LYS A 252 8.80 10.50 9.79
CA LYS A 252 8.13 11.57 10.56
C LYS A 252 6.88 12.06 9.82
N ILE A 253 5.69 11.75 10.37
CA ILE A 253 4.41 12.11 9.74
C ILE A 253 3.67 13.23 10.48
N GLY A 254 4.12 13.59 11.70
CA GLY A 254 3.53 14.66 12.49
C GLY A 254 4.51 15.28 13.47
N ARG A 255 3.97 16.02 14.46
CA ARG A 255 4.76 16.74 15.46
C ARG A 255 5.46 15.83 16.45
N THR A 256 4.82 14.72 16.82
CA THR A 256 5.34 13.68 17.73
C THR A 256 5.06 12.27 17.18
N THR A 257 4.46 12.19 15.99
CA THR A 257 3.98 10.93 15.40
C THR A 257 4.85 10.47 14.25
N ALA A 258 4.93 9.16 14.11
CA ALA A 258 5.74 8.48 13.11
C ALA A 258 5.00 7.29 12.52
N GLN A 259 5.42 6.90 11.32
CA GLN A 259 5.13 5.61 10.73
C GLN A 259 6.41 4.78 10.70
N LEU A 260 6.34 3.49 11.02
CA LEU A 260 7.48 2.58 10.94
C LEU A 260 7.18 1.46 9.95
N ASN A 261 8.09 1.28 9.00
CA ASN A 261 8.17 0.10 8.16
C ASN A 261 9.42 -0.68 8.56
N ALA A 262 9.21 -1.70 9.40
CA ALA A 262 10.24 -2.59 9.94
C ALA A 262 9.61 -3.90 10.43
N GLY A 263 10.41 -4.94 10.63
CA GLY A 263 9.92 -6.26 11.04
C GLY A 263 9.47 -7.08 9.86
N HIS A 264 10.42 -7.42 8.99
CA HIS A 264 10.16 -8.28 7.86
C HIS A 264 9.60 -9.64 8.29
N VAL A 265 8.53 -10.08 7.64
CA VAL A 265 8.05 -11.46 7.69
C VAL A 265 8.60 -12.16 6.44
N PHE A 266 9.63 -12.97 6.65
CA PHE A 266 10.26 -13.73 5.57
C PHE A 266 9.39 -14.91 5.15
N ASN A 267 9.45 -15.27 3.86
CA ASN A 267 8.75 -16.42 3.29
C ASN A 267 7.22 -16.39 3.53
N LEU A 268 6.65 -15.19 3.56
CA LEU A 268 5.21 -15.01 3.62
C LEU A 268 4.62 -15.18 2.22
N ASN A 269 3.66 -16.08 2.10
CA ASN A 269 2.91 -16.30 0.86
C ASN A 269 1.61 -15.49 0.89
N GLY A 270 1.56 -14.41 0.09
CA GLY A 270 0.40 -13.53 -0.01
C GLY A 270 -0.87 -14.18 -0.56
N LEU A 271 -0.78 -15.38 -1.14
CA LEU A 271 -1.92 -16.13 -1.68
C LEU A 271 -2.38 -17.27 -0.75
N SER A 272 -1.83 -17.37 0.45
CA SER A 272 -2.18 -18.39 1.45
C SER A 272 -2.83 -17.74 2.67
N CYS A 273 -4.11 -18.04 2.89
CA CYS A 273 -4.84 -17.55 4.07
C CYS A 273 -4.15 -17.95 5.39
N ARG A 274 -3.60 -19.16 5.46
CA ARG A 274 -2.83 -19.63 6.61
C ARG A 274 -1.56 -18.79 6.80
N SER A 275 -0.76 -18.62 5.74
CA SER A 275 0.50 -17.85 5.80
C SER A 275 0.25 -16.39 6.19
N LEU A 276 -0.77 -15.76 5.60
CA LEU A 276 -1.20 -14.41 5.97
C LEU A 276 -1.62 -14.33 7.45
N SER A 277 -2.41 -15.28 7.94
CA SER A 277 -2.89 -15.27 9.32
C SER A 277 -1.75 -15.45 10.33
N GLU A 278 -0.88 -16.42 10.09
CA GLU A 278 0.32 -16.67 10.90
C GLU A 278 1.26 -15.47 10.86
N GLY A 279 1.48 -14.90 9.66
CA GLY A 279 2.28 -13.70 9.45
C GLY A 279 1.74 -12.47 10.18
N MET A 280 0.43 -12.24 10.18
CA MET A 280 -0.18 -11.15 10.93
C MET A 280 -0.01 -11.31 12.45
N ILE A 281 -0.13 -12.53 12.98
CA ILE A 281 0.09 -12.81 14.40
C ILE A 281 1.57 -12.56 14.75
N PHE A 282 2.47 -13.12 13.96
CA PHE A 282 3.91 -12.99 14.19
C PHE A 282 4.40 -11.55 14.05
N ALA A 283 3.96 -10.81 13.04
CA ALA A 283 4.40 -9.44 12.82
C ALA A 283 3.94 -8.48 13.93
N ARG A 284 2.81 -8.74 14.61
CA ARG A 284 2.43 -7.97 15.81
C ARG A 284 3.40 -8.20 16.96
N LYS A 285 3.95 -9.40 17.12
CA LYS A 285 5.05 -9.66 18.06
C LYS A 285 6.30 -8.84 17.68
N LEU A 286 6.69 -8.86 16.40
CA LEU A 286 7.82 -8.05 15.92
C LEU A 286 7.59 -6.55 16.13
N ALA A 287 6.38 -6.04 15.92
CA ALA A 287 6.07 -4.63 16.14
C ALA A 287 6.33 -4.19 17.60
N VAL A 288 6.04 -5.06 18.57
CA VAL A 288 6.41 -4.82 19.99
C VAL A 288 7.92 -4.81 20.17
N GLU A 289 8.65 -5.77 19.59
CA GLU A 289 10.12 -5.81 19.67
C GLU A 289 10.76 -4.55 19.07
N TYR A 290 10.22 -4.04 17.96
CA TYR A 290 10.65 -2.77 17.37
C TYR A 290 10.27 -1.57 18.23
N THR A 291 9.13 -1.58 18.89
CA THR A 291 8.77 -0.53 19.86
C THR A 291 9.83 -0.43 20.96
N GLU A 292 10.20 -1.57 21.56
CA GLU A 292 11.24 -1.62 22.59
C GLU A 292 12.63 -1.27 22.05
N PHE A 293 12.92 -1.63 20.79
CA PHE A 293 14.17 -1.25 20.13
C PHE A 293 14.29 0.27 20.02
N PHE A 294 13.27 0.95 19.48
CA PHE A 294 13.29 2.41 19.36
C PHE A 294 13.38 3.05 20.74
N ARG A 295 12.60 2.56 21.73
CA ARG A 295 12.63 3.08 23.10
C ARG A 295 14.01 2.99 23.75
N LYS A 296 14.69 1.86 23.59
CA LYS A 296 15.96 1.57 24.27
C LYS A 296 17.16 2.19 23.57
N TYR A 297 17.17 2.22 22.23
CA TYR A 297 18.39 2.47 21.47
C TYR A 297 18.39 3.78 20.67
N VAL A 298 17.23 4.39 20.42
CA VAL A 298 17.12 5.56 19.53
C VAL A 298 16.81 6.81 20.34
N PRO A 299 17.72 7.82 20.37
CA PRO A 299 17.50 9.04 21.13
C PRO A 299 16.24 9.79 20.68
N GLY A 300 15.44 10.24 21.65
CA GLY A 300 14.17 10.92 21.39
C GLY A 300 12.98 9.98 21.20
N CYS A 301 13.16 8.66 21.39
CA CYS A 301 12.08 7.67 21.37
C CYS A 301 11.79 7.07 22.76
N GLU A 302 12.29 7.64 23.85
CA GLU A 302 12.14 7.10 25.21
C GLU A 302 10.66 7.01 25.64
N GLU A 303 9.84 7.96 25.20
CA GLU A 303 8.39 8.03 25.45
C GLU A 303 7.56 7.49 24.27
N ILE A 304 8.16 6.67 23.39
CA ILE A 304 7.46 6.15 22.21
C ILE A 304 6.24 5.32 22.60
N GLU A 305 5.11 5.60 21.96
CA GLU A 305 3.85 4.88 22.11
C GLU A 305 3.49 4.17 20.81
N HIS A 306 3.24 2.87 20.87
CA HIS A 306 2.74 2.10 19.73
C HIS A 306 1.22 2.26 19.63
N LEU A 307 0.77 2.97 18.60
CA LEU A 307 -0.64 3.31 18.43
C LEU A 307 -1.44 2.19 17.76
N ALA A 308 -0.90 1.65 16.67
CA ALA A 308 -1.58 0.62 15.88
C ALA A 308 -0.62 -0.06 14.90
N THR A 309 -0.87 -1.35 14.67
CA THR A 309 -0.41 -2.05 13.46
C THR A 309 -1.43 -1.89 12.34
N ALA A 310 -0.98 -1.95 11.08
CA ALA A 310 -1.87 -1.90 9.92
C ALA A 310 -2.94 -3.02 9.96
N PRO A 311 -4.17 -2.76 9.48
CA PRO A 311 -5.19 -3.80 9.35
C PRO A 311 -4.88 -4.85 8.25
N VAL A 312 -3.94 -4.57 7.35
CA VAL A 312 -3.51 -5.49 6.28
C VAL A 312 -2.00 -5.69 6.28
N MET A 313 -1.55 -6.89 5.91
CA MET A 313 -0.13 -7.19 5.72
C MET A 313 0.40 -6.44 4.50
N GLY A 314 1.57 -5.83 4.61
CA GLY A 314 2.29 -5.26 3.47
C GLY A 314 2.97 -6.30 2.63
N VAL A 315 2.16 -7.07 1.90
CA VAL A 315 2.61 -8.00 0.86
C VAL A 315 3.19 -7.19 -0.29
N ARG A 316 4.43 -7.49 -0.65
CA ARG A 316 5.12 -6.80 -1.76
C ARG A 316 4.93 -7.51 -3.09
N ASP A 317 4.63 -8.80 -3.04
CA ASP A 317 4.70 -9.69 -4.18
C ASP A 317 3.78 -10.90 -3.97
N SER A 318 2.89 -11.17 -4.92
CA SER A 318 2.00 -12.33 -4.91
C SER A 318 1.84 -12.92 -6.33
N ARG A 319 0.99 -12.32 -7.17
CA ARG A 319 0.94 -12.59 -8.61
C ARG A 319 1.45 -11.39 -9.38
N ARG A 320 2.21 -11.63 -10.45
CA ARG A 320 2.60 -10.63 -11.44
C ARG A 320 1.98 -10.98 -12.77
N ILE A 321 1.20 -10.05 -13.34
CA ILE A 321 0.60 -10.20 -14.67
C ILE A 321 1.75 -10.26 -15.69
N VAL A 322 1.70 -11.21 -16.62
CA VAL A 322 2.64 -11.27 -17.74
C VAL A 322 2.21 -10.23 -18.77
N GLY A 323 3.00 -9.17 -18.91
CA GLY A 323 2.77 -8.12 -19.91
C GLY A 323 3.25 -8.53 -21.31
N GLU A 324 2.92 -7.70 -22.31
CA GLU A 324 3.48 -7.82 -23.67
C GLU A 324 4.99 -7.56 -23.70
N PHE A 325 5.47 -6.77 -22.73
CA PHE A 325 6.86 -6.42 -22.53
C PHE A 325 7.19 -6.38 -21.04
N GLU A 326 8.35 -6.91 -20.66
CA GLU A 326 8.89 -6.86 -19.30
C GLU A 326 10.13 -5.98 -19.31
N LEU A 327 10.08 -4.85 -18.61
CA LEU A 327 11.25 -3.98 -18.42
C LEU A 327 12.34 -4.73 -17.67
N THR A 328 13.54 -4.71 -18.22
CA THR A 328 14.75 -5.31 -17.65
C THR A 328 15.70 -4.23 -17.16
N LEU A 329 16.84 -4.64 -16.60
CA LEU A 329 17.91 -3.68 -16.26
C LEU A 329 18.62 -3.12 -17.50
N GLU A 330 18.42 -3.71 -18.68
CA GLU A 330 19.08 -3.31 -19.93
C GLU A 330 18.31 -2.22 -20.69
N ASP A 331 17.06 -1.94 -20.31
CA ASP A 331 16.19 -0.90 -20.88
C ASP A 331 16.39 0.46 -20.19
#